data_AF-A0A813IEK8-F1
#
_entry.id   AF-A0A813IEK8-F1
#
_cell.length_a   1.000
_cell.length_b   1.000
_cell.length_c   1.000
_cell.angle_alpha   90.00
_cell.angle_beta   90.00
_cell.angle_gamma   90.00
#
_symmetry.space_group_name_H-M   'P 1'
#
loop_
_entity.id
_entity.type
_entity.pdbx_description
1 polymer ?
#
loop_
_entity_poly.entity_id
_entity_poly.type
_entity_poly.pdbx_seq_one_letter_code
_entity_poly.pdbx_strand_id
1 'polypeptide(L)'
;MDTLGCCAAVLCGDPQLPWRSPGGGHGHFGEGLAETLAGTFESNAVPDRLLLADDGESGPSKGQVGALAIAIGRKLAPPTRGDSLRVVCLLLHRRGSCSGESRADAGQLLAEVGARVRVAGDGCGAVTSVLERLAVQQGCHLPLEGVTGIFLAFAGTAEDSCPVPGFQEREVMVQMLDPAVHVHCTWLSSVPGPRGRLQLWSST
;
A
#
# COMPACT_ATOMS: atom_id res chain seq x y z
N MET A 1 12.09 -4.34 -16.17
CA MET A 1 10.96 -4.79 -15.33
C MET A 1 10.86 -3.81 -14.17
N ASP A 2 9.65 -3.39 -13.83
CA ASP A 2 9.40 -2.40 -12.78
C ASP A 2 9.48 -3.06 -11.38
N THR A 3 10.26 -2.47 -10.48
CA THR A 3 10.57 -3.01 -9.14
C THR A 3 9.32 -3.24 -8.30
N LEU A 4 8.30 -2.38 -8.43
CA LEU A 4 7.03 -2.52 -7.70
C LEU A 4 6.18 -3.68 -8.22
N GLY A 5 6.25 -3.97 -9.52
CA GLY A 5 5.62 -5.14 -10.11
C GLY A 5 6.23 -6.44 -9.58
N CYS A 6 7.56 -6.48 -9.41
CA CYS A 6 8.26 -7.61 -8.81
C CYS A 6 7.90 -7.78 -7.32
N CYS A 7 7.84 -6.69 -6.54
CA CYS A 7 7.40 -6.74 -5.14
C CYS A 7 5.97 -7.27 -5.01
N ALA A 8 5.06 -6.82 -5.87
CA ALA A 8 3.68 -7.32 -5.88
C ALA A 8 3.61 -8.83 -6.20
N ALA A 9 4.42 -9.31 -7.15
CA ALA A 9 4.49 -10.73 -7.51
C ALA A 9 5.04 -11.59 -6.37
N VAL A 10 6.10 -11.13 -5.69
CA VAL A 10 6.68 -11.80 -4.51
C VAL A 10 5.67 -11.87 -3.36
N LEU A 11 4.95 -10.77 -3.09
CA LEU A 11 3.92 -10.71 -2.05
C LEU A 11 2.68 -11.57 -2.38
N CYS A 12 2.39 -11.78 -3.66
CA CYS A 12 1.27 -12.61 -4.11
C CYS A 12 1.60 -14.10 -4.26
N GLY A 13 2.86 -14.51 -4.08
CA GLY A 13 3.26 -15.92 -4.12
C GLY A 13 3.06 -16.62 -5.46
N ASP A 14 3.41 -15.99 -6.58
CA ASP A 14 3.28 -16.60 -7.91
C ASP A 14 4.21 -17.83 -8.04
N PRO A 15 3.67 -19.07 -8.14
CA PRO A 15 4.48 -20.29 -8.16
C PRO A 15 5.16 -20.55 -9.52
N GLN A 16 4.90 -19.75 -10.55
CA GLN A 16 5.38 -20.01 -11.92
C GLN A 16 6.72 -19.37 -12.28
N LEU A 17 7.36 -18.63 -11.37
CA LEU A 17 8.69 -18.04 -11.63
C LEU A 17 9.81 -19.07 -11.32
N PRO A 18 10.62 -19.48 -12.31
CA PRO A 18 11.68 -20.46 -12.10
C PRO A 18 12.88 -19.80 -11.40
N TRP A 19 12.97 -19.97 -10.08
CA TRP A 19 14.11 -19.48 -9.30
C TRP A 19 15.35 -20.35 -9.53
N ARG A 20 16.20 -19.97 -10.49
CA ARG A 20 17.63 -20.34 -10.51
C ARG A 20 18.47 -19.26 -11.17
N SER A 21 19.52 -18.79 -10.49
CA SER A 21 20.92 -19.03 -10.91
C SER A 21 21.96 -18.63 -9.85
N PRO A 22 23.16 -19.24 -9.89
CA PRO A 22 24.22 -19.16 -8.87
C PRO A 22 25.30 -18.10 -9.22
N GLY A 23 26.07 -17.69 -8.20
CA GLY A 23 27.36 -17.01 -8.39
C GLY A 23 27.41 -15.62 -7.76
N GLY A 24 28.30 -15.43 -6.78
CA GLY A 24 28.41 -14.22 -5.98
C GLY A 24 29.31 -13.13 -6.56
N GLY A 25 29.16 -11.92 -6.00
CA GLY A 25 30.05 -10.78 -6.21
C GLY A 25 29.55 -9.52 -5.52
N HIS A 26 29.96 -9.34 -4.26
CA HIS A 26 29.96 -8.10 -3.45
C HIS A 26 28.70 -7.20 -3.51
N GLY A 27 27.94 -7.23 -2.43
CA GLY A 27 26.55 -6.80 -2.38
C GLY A 27 26.22 -5.32 -2.47
N HIS A 28 25.69 -4.94 -3.62
CA HIS A 28 24.69 -3.87 -3.71
C HIS A 28 23.33 -4.36 -3.18
N PHE A 29 22.47 -3.42 -2.74
CA PHE A 29 21.14 -3.68 -2.19
C PHE A 29 20.40 -4.76 -3.00
N GLY A 30 20.34 -5.98 -2.48
CA GLY A 30 19.99 -7.19 -3.23
C GLY A 30 20.81 -8.43 -2.85
N GLU A 31 22.06 -8.30 -2.39
CA GLU A 31 22.83 -9.45 -1.86
C GLU A 31 22.61 -9.63 -0.35
N GLY A 32 21.39 -10.02 -0.02
CA GLY A 32 21.02 -10.64 1.27
C GLY A 32 19.97 -11.74 1.10
N LEU A 33 19.49 -11.95 -0.14
CA LEU A 33 18.44 -12.91 -0.44
C LEU A 33 18.85 -14.37 -0.19
N ALA A 34 20.16 -14.66 -0.19
CA ALA A 34 20.68 -16.01 0.06
C ALA A 34 20.65 -16.41 1.55
N GLU A 35 20.74 -15.47 2.48
CA GLU A 35 20.52 -15.73 3.91
C GLU A 35 19.03 -15.75 4.27
N THR A 36 18.16 -15.27 3.39
CA THR A 36 16.70 -15.42 3.51
C THR A 36 16.22 -16.85 3.23
N LEU A 37 17.14 -17.81 3.01
CA LEU A 37 16.84 -19.25 3.10
C LEU A 37 16.80 -19.76 4.55
N ALA A 38 17.18 -18.95 5.56
CA ALA A 38 17.10 -19.31 6.98
C ALA A 38 15.77 -18.93 7.67
N GLY A 39 14.76 -18.51 6.91
CA GLY A 39 13.50 -17.97 7.44
C GLY A 39 12.27 -18.73 7.02
N THR A 40 12.23 -20.06 7.18
CA THR A 40 10.99 -20.86 7.24
C THR A 40 10.08 -20.48 8.42
N PHE A 41 10.25 -19.29 9.00
CA PHE A 41 9.27 -18.60 9.83
C PHE A 41 8.47 -17.66 8.94
N GLU A 42 7.20 -17.99 8.83
CA GLU A 42 6.06 -17.20 8.36
C GLU A 42 6.08 -15.76 8.90
N SER A 43 6.94 -14.89 8.35
CA SER A 43 6.87 -13.47 8.66
C SER A 43 5.68 -12.86 7.91
N ASN A 44 4.52 -12.97 8.54
CA ASN A 44 3.32 -12.17 8.27
C ASN A 44 3.53 -10.67 8.57
N ALA A 45 4.78 -10.22 8.79
CA ALA A 45 5.10 -8.82 8.88
C ALA A 45 4.71 -8.12 7.58
N VAL A 46 3.81 -7.16 7.72
CA VAL A 46 3.47 -6.21 6.69
C VAL A 46 4.08 -4.88 7.11
N PRO A 47 4.84 -4.23 6.23
CA PRO A 47 5.48 -2.97 6.55
C PRO A 47 4.41 -1.91 6.81
N ASP A 48 4.58 -1.14 7.87
CA ASP A 48 3.70 -0.01 8.21
C ASP A 48 3.86 1.17 7.25
N ARG A 49 5.04 1.28 6.64
CA ARG A 49 5.43 2.35 5.71
C ARG A 49 6.31 1.78 4.59
N LEU A 50 6.12 2.29 3.38
CA LEU A 50 6.90 1.96 2.20
C LEU A 50 7.46 3.23 1.55
N LEU A 51 8.70 3.19 1.09
CA LEU A 51 9.28 4.20 0.22
C LEU A 51 9.02 3.79 -1.23
N LEU A 52 8.32 4.64 -1.98
CA LEU A 52 7.92 4.37 -3.37
C LEU A 52 8.83 5.06 -4.40
N ALA A 53 9.43 6.20 -4.03
CA ALA A 53 10.40 6.90 -4.86
C ALA A 53 11.23 7.86 -4.00
N ASP A 54 12.54 7.96 -4.29
CA ASP A 54 13.45 8.82 -3.53
C ASP A 54 13.51 10.27 -4.03
N ASP A 55 13.32 10.53 -5.33
CA ASP A 55 13.50 11.87 -5.91
C ASP A 55 12.59 12.15 -7.12
N GLY A 56 11.33 12.55 -6.88
CA GLY A 56 10.52 13.44 -7.74
C GLY A 56 10.21 13.13 -9.23
N GLU A 57 10.96 12.27 -9.93
CA GLU A 57 11.03 12.25 -11.40
C GLU A 57 9.81 11.61 -12.06
N SER A 58 9.20 10.62 -11.42
CA SER A 58 7.83 10.17 -11.71
C SER A 58 7.48 9.09 -10.70
N GLY A 59 6.54 9.36 -9.80
CA GLY A 59 6.03 8.33 -8.90
C GLY A 59 5.43 7.15 -9.69
N PRO A 60 5.27 5.97 -9.06
CA PRO A 60 4.68 4.81 -9.71
C PRO A 60 3.31 5.13 -10.29
N SER A 61 2.95 4.45 -11.38
CA SER A 61 1.63 4.61 -11.97
C SER A 61 0.54 4.20 -10.97
N LYS A 62 -0.63 4.84 -11.07
CA LYS A 62 -1.80 4.51 -10.22
C LYS A 62 -2.12 3.01 -10.23
N GLY A 63 -1.96 2.36 -11.38
CA GLY A 63 -2.16 0.90 -11.51
C GLY A 63 -1.16 0.07 -10.70
N GLN A 64 0.11 0.49 -10.63
CA GLN A 64 1.14 -0.21 -9.84
C GLN A 64 0.92 -0.06 -8.34
N VAL A 65 0.56 1.15 -7.89
CA VAL A 65 0.21 1.37 -6.47
C VAL A 65 -1.04 0.59 -6.10
N GLY A 66 -2.05 0.56 -6.97
CA GLY A 66 -3.24 -0.26 -6.78
C GLY A 66 -2.95 -1.77 -6.72
N ALA A 67 -2.08 -2.27 -7.61
CA ALA A 67 -1.65 -3.66 -7.59
C ALA A 67 -0.87 -4.02 -6.32
N LEU A 68 0.00 -3.12 -5.84
CA LEU A 68 0.72 -3.26 -4.57
C LEU A 68 -0.25 -3.34 -3.38
N ALA A 69 -1.27 -2.47 -3.35
CA ALA A 69 -2.27 -2.46 -2.29
C ALA A 69 -3.04 -3.79 -2.22
N ILE A 70 -3.41 -4.36 -3.37
CA ILE A 70 -4.03 -5.70 -3.45
C ILE A 70 -3.08 -6.79 -2.94
N ALA A 71 -1.80 -6.73 -3.33
CA ALA A 71 -0.80 -7.71 -2.91
C ALA A 71 -0.61 -7.70 -1.39
N ILE A 72 -0.52 -6.51 -0.78
CA ILE A 72 -0.44 -6.34 0.67
C ILE A 72 -1.70 -6.91 1.34
N GLY A 73 -2.89 -6.59 0.81
CA GLY A 73 -4.14 -7.11 1.36
C GLY A 73 -4.25 -8.64 1.31
N ARG A 74 -3.74 -9.27 0.24
CA ARG A 74 -3.70 -10.73 0.10
C ARG A 74 -2.77 -11.35 1.14
N LYS A 75 -1.62 -10.74 1.41
CA LYS A 75 -0.70 -11.19 2.47
C LYS A 75 -1.31 -11.03 3.87
N LEU A 76 -2.13 -10.00 4.11
CA LEU A 76 -2.85 -9.78 5.38
C LEU A 76 -4.10 -10.66 5.57
N ALA A 77 -4.60 -11.30 4.50
CA ALA A 77 -5.75 -12.17 4.57
C ALA A 77 -5.32 -13.59 4.98
N PRO A 78 -5.69 -14.09 6.18
CA PRO A 78 -5.35 -15.47 6.55
C PRO A 78 -6.06 -16.47 5.63
N PRO A 79 -5.39 -17.55 5.20
CA PRO A 79 -5.92 -18.47 4.18
C PRO A 79 -7.08 -19.38 4.66
N THR A 80 -7.49 -19.33 5.93
CA THR A 80 -8.16 -20.49 6.57
C THR A 80 -9.59 -20.29 7.08
N ARG A 81 -10.23 -19.12 6.96
CA ARG A 81 -11.65 -18.96 7.35
C ARG A 81 -12.38 -18.09 6.35
N GLY A 82 -13.53 -18.55 5.88
CA GLY A 82 -14.35 -18.00 4.79
C GLY A 82 -14.97 -16.62 5.03
N ASP A 83 -14.19 -15.68 5.58
CA ASP A 83 -14.59 -14.33 5.95
C ASP A 83 -13.53 -13.29 5.49
N SER A 84 -12.74 -13.62 4.47
CA SER A 84 -11.46 -12.98 4.17
C SER A 84 -11.58 -11.74 3.28
N LEU A 85 -12.45 -10.79 3.63
CA LEU A 85 -12.46 -9.47 3.01
C LEU A 85 -11.46 -8.56 3.75
N ARG A 86 -10.27 -8.33 3.17
CA ARG A 86 -9.32 -7.35 3.67
C ARG A 86 -9.38 -6.09 2.82
N VAL A 87 -9.83 -4.99 3.44
CA VAL A 87 -9.65 -3.64 2.90
C VAL A 87 -8.30 -3.14 3.38
N VAL A 88 -7.46 -2.76 2.43
CA VAL A 88 -6.16 -2.10 2.66
C VAL A 88 -6.21 -0.68 2.12
N CYS A 89 -5.63 0.24 2.86
CA CYS A 89 -5.44 1.62 2.46
C CYS A 89 -3.94 1.90 2.33
N LEU A 90 -3.51 2.44 1.19
CA LEU A 90 -2.20 3.08 1.05
C LEU A 90 -2.39 4.59 0.98
N LEU A 91 -1.91 5.31 1.99
CA LEU A 91 -1.91 6.78 2.01
C LEU A 91 -0.57 7.27 1.49
N LEU A 92 -0.58 7.92 0.32
CA LEU A 92 0.63 8.46 -0.28
C LEU A 92 0.88 9.87 0.21
N HIS A 93 2.07 10.14 0.72
CA HIS A 93 2.50 11.47 1.09
C HIS A 93 3.94 11.73 0.68
N ARG A 94 4.23 12.99 0.33
CA ARG A 94 5.58 13.45 0.08
C ARG A 94 6.14 14.04 1.35
N ARG A 95 7.33 13.58 1.74
CA ARG A 95 8.05 14.19 2.83
C ARG A 95 8.53 15.57 2.39
N GLY A 96 8.01 16.59 3.05
CA GLY A 96 8.45 17.96 2.85
C GLY A 96 9.88 18.16 3.36
N SER A 97 10.58 19.13 2.78
CA SER A 97 11.80 19.70 3.37
C SER A 97 11.40 20.53 4.61
N CYS A 98 10.87 19.88 5.65
CA CYS A 98 10.69 20.55 6.93
C CYS A 98 12.09 20.91 7.45
N SER A 99 12.29 22.20 7.72
CA SER A 99 13.58 22.80 8.06
C SER A 99 14.24 22.08 9.24
N GLY A 100 15.21 21.20 8.95
CA GLY A 100 15.93 20.42 9.95
C GLY A 100 16.22 18.99 9.53
N GLU A 101 15.49 18.44 8.56
CA GLU A 101 15.78 17.12 8.00
C GLU A 101 16.87 17.21 6.91
N SER A 102 17.70 16.17 6.82
CA SER A 102 18.82 16.13 5.88
C SER A 102 18.31 16.41 4.46
N ARG A 103 19.07 17.20 3.70
CA ARG A 103 18.77 17.56 2.30
C ARG A 103 18.55 16.34 1.38
N ALA A 104 18.93 15.14 1.86
CA ALA A 104 18.75 13.85 1.21
C ALA A 104 17.32 13.27 1.28
N ASP A 105 16.44 13.76 2.17
CA ASP A 105 15.09 13.21 2.37
C ASP A 105 13.98 14.05 1.71
N ALA A 106 14.33 15.19 1.11
CA ALA A 106 13.37 16.12 0.53
C ALA A 106 12.82 15.60 -0.80
N GLY A 107 11.51 15.31 -0.86
CA GLY A 107 10.85 14.89 -2.10
C GLY A 107 10.59 13.38 -2.22
N GLN A 108 10.92 12.60 -1.19
CA GLN A 108 10.57 11.18 -1.10
C GLN A 108 9.05 10.98 -1.12
N LEU A 109 8.58 10.01 -1.91
CA LEU A 109 7.20 9.55 -1.92
C LEU A 109 7.07 8.33 -1.01
N LEU A 110 6.32 8.47 0.07
CA LEU A 110 6.06 7.43 1.04
C LEU A 110 4.62 6.93 0.92
N ALA A 111 4.39 5.68 1.31
CA ALA A 111 3.06 5.09 1.47
C ALA A 111 2.90 4.55 2.89
N GLU A 112 1.96 5.10 3.64
CA GLU A 112 1.51 4.49 4.91
C GLU A 112 0.52 3.37 4.60
N VAL A 113 0.70 2.22 5.24
CA VAL A 113 -0.16 1.05 5.06
C VAL A 113 -1.16 0.97 6.21
N GLY A 114 -2.44 0.97 5.90
CA GLY A 114 -3.52 0.72 6.85
C GLY A 114 -4.35 -0.47 6.46
N ALA A 115 -4.86 -1.14 7.47
CA ALA A 115 -5.77 -2.26 7.34
C ALA A 115 -6.85 -2.13 8.38
N ARG A 116 -8.04 -2.68 8.10
CA ARG A 116 -9.13 -2.69 9.06
C ARG A 116 -8.71 -3.47 10.32
N VAL A 117 -8.64 -2.78 11.46
CA VAL A 117 -8.40 -3.39 12.77
C VAL A 117 -9.73 -3.46 13.52
N ARG A 118 -10.07 -4.62 14.06
CA ARG A 118 -11.16 -4.75 15.03
C ARG A 118 -10.55 -4.63 16.42
N VAL A 119 -10.89 -3.59 17.16
CA VAL A 119 -10.46 -3.40 18.55
C VAL A 119 -11.70 -3.43 19.43
N ALA A 120 -11.80 -4.41 20.32
CA ALA A 120 -12.81 -4.47 21.39
C ALA A 120 -14.29 -4.22 20.99
N GLY A 121 -14.68 -4.55 19.75
CA GLY A 121 -16.07 -4.40 19.26
C GLY A 121 -16.28 -3.21 18.32
N ASP A 122 -15.39 -2.21 18.35
CA ASP A 122 -15.36 -1.12 17.38
C ASP A 122 -14.38 -1.41 16.25
N GLY A 123 -14.84 -1.17 15.02
CA GLY A 123 -14.02 -1.35 13.82
C GLY A 123 -13.43 -0.02 13.39
N CYS A 124 -12.10 0.12 13.45
CA CYS A 124 -11.41 1.23 12.82
C CYS A 124 -11.19 0.89 11.33
N GLY A 125 -11.62 1.80 10.45
CA GLY A 125 -11.45 1.68 9.01
C GLY A 125 -9.99 1.70 8.58
N ALA A 126 -9.68 1.11 7.42
CA ALA A 126 -8.31 1.13 6.90
C ALA A 126 -7.86 2.57 6.61
N VAL A 127 -8.78 3.44 6.19
CA VAL A 127 -8.52 4.87 5.95
C VAL A 127 -8.24 5.60 7.27
N THR A 128 -9.13 5.45 8.26
CA THR A 128 -8.98 6.12 9.56
C THR A 128 -7.65 5.78 10.21
N SER A 129 -7.26 4.50 10.20
CA SER A 129 -6.00 4.06 10.81
C SER A 129 -4.73 4.70 10.20
N VAL A 130 -4.67 4.89 8.87
CA VAL A 130 -3.51 5.57 8.25
C VAL A 130 -3.52 7.06 8.49
N LEU A 131 -4.69 7.69 8.48
CA LEU A 131 -4.80 9.14 8.66
C LEU A 131 -4.43 9.54 10.08
N GLU A 132 -4.93 8.83 11.09
CA GLU A 132 -4.58 9.06 12.49
C GLU A 132 -3.09 8.84 12.73
N ARG A 133 -2.50 7.80 12.13
CA ARG A 133 -1.06 7.53 12.24
C ARG A 133 -0.23 8.69 11.64
N LEU A 134 -0.59 9.16 10.45
CA LEU A 134 0.12 10.27 9.83
C LEU A 134 -0.08 11.57 10.63
N ALA A 135 -1.27 11.81 11.18
CA ALA A 135 -1.54 12.95 12.05
C ALA A 135 -0.64 12.94 13.28
N VAL A 136 -0.53 11.81 13.99
CA VAL A 136 0.37 11.71 15.16
C VAL A 136 1.82 12.03 14.77
N GLN A 137 2.28 11.54 13.61
CA GLN A 137 3.63 11.81 13.12
C GLN A 137 3.85 13.28 12.75
N GLN A 138 2.83 13.95 12.22
CA GLN A 138 2.84 15.37 11.89
C GLN A 138 2.43 16.26 13.09
N GLY A 139 2.43 15.75 14.32
CA GLY A 139 2.11 16.56 15.51
C GLY A 139 0.67 17.05 15.58
N CYS A 140 -0.26 16.32 14.96
CA CYS A 140 -1.68 16.64 14.84
C CYS A 140 -1.99 17.95 14.11
N HIS A 141 -1.09 18.41 13.23
CA HIS A 141 -1.38 19.51 12.32
C HIS A 141 -2.38 19.07 11.25
N LEU A 142 -3.46 19.85 11.09
CA LEU A 142 -4.51 19.62 10.12
C LEU A 142 -4.70 20.87 9.24
N PRO A 143 -4.94 20.72 7.92
CA PRO A 143 -4.94 19.46 7.18
C PRO A 143 -3.55 18.81 7.12
N LEU A 144 -3.50 17.49 6.92
CA LEU A 144 -2.26 16.73 6.75
C LEU A 144 -1.51 17.22 5.52
N GLU A 145 -0.25 17.61 5.73
CA GLU A 145 0.58 18.17 4.67
C GLU A 145 1.23 17.08 3.82
N GLY A 146 1.44 17.40 2.54
CA GLY A 146 2.16 16.54 1.60
C GLY A 146 1.38 15.31 1.13
N VAL A 147 0.14 15.09 1.57
CA VAL A 147 -0.69 13.98 1.08
C VAL A 147 -0.98 14.17 -0.42
N THR A 148 -0.69 13.15 -1.21
CA THR A 148 -0.81 13.18 -2.69
C THR A 148 -1.90 12.26 -3.22
N GLY A 149 -2.35 11.29 -2.42
CA GLY A 149 -3.44 10.40 -2.82
C GLY A 149 -3.69 9.29 -1.82
N ILE A 150 -4.88 8.70 -1.91
CA ILE A 150 -5.29 7.52 -1.15
C ILE A 150 -5.56 6.38 -2.13
N PHE A 151 -5.09 5.18 -1.83
CA PHE A 151 -5.41 3.97 -2.58
C PHE A 151 -6.12 2.97 -1.68
N LEU A 152 -7.39 2.70 -1.97
CA LEU A 152 -8.15 1.65 -1.34
C LEU A 152 -8.14 0.41 -2.21
N ALA A 153 -7.79 -0.72 -1.61
CA ALA A 153 -7.78 -2.00 -2.29
C ALA A 153 -8.59 -3.03 -1.52
N PHE A 154 -9.25 -3.88 -2.30
CA PHE A 154 -9.93 -5.05 -1.79
C PHE A 154 -9.10 -6.29 -2.12
N ALA A 155 -8.71 -7.02 -1.07
CA ALA A 155 -8.11 -8.34 -1.19
C ALA A 155 -9.01 -9.34 -0.48
N GLY A 156 -9.91 -9.96 -1.25
CA GLY A 156 -10.83 -10.98 -0.77
C GLY A 156 -11.51 -11.70 -1.92
N THR A 157 -12.37 -12.66 -1.58
CA THR A 157 -13.07 -13.53 -2.55
C THR A 157 -14.25 -12.86 -3.26
N ALA A 158 -14.71 -11.71 -2.76
CA ALA A 158 -15.68 -10.88 -3.47
C ALA A 158 -14.98 -10.06 -4.57
N GLU A 159 -14.47 -10.78 -5.57
CA GLU A 159 -14.07 -10.20 -6.85
C GLU A 159 -15.29 -9.45 -7.43
N ASP A 160 -15.06 -8.34 -8.14
CA ASP A 160 -16.08 -7.43 -8.73
C ASP A 160 -16.71 -6.33 -7.86
N SER A 161 -16.25 -6.09 -6.63
CA SER A 161 -16.71 -4.93 -5.84
C SER A 161 -15.65 -3.82 -5.71
N CYS A 162 -16.05 -2.58 -6.00
CA CYS A 162 -15.20 -1.40 -5.82
C CYS A 162 -15.13 -1.01 -4.33
N PRO A 163 -13.94 -0.96 -3.70
CA PRO A 163 -13.80 -0.62 -2.29
C PRO A 163 -13.94 0.89 -2.10
N VAL A 164 -15.17 1.37 -1.90
CA VAL A 164 -15.44 2.78 -1.61
C VAL A 164 -15.30 3.05 -0.11
N PRO A 165 -14.77 4.22 0.30
CA PRO A 165 -14.73 4.58 1.71
C PRO A 165 -16.15 4.68 2.29
N GLY A 166 -16.32 4.20 3.53
CA GLY A 166 -17.56 4.31 4.28
C GLY A 166 -17.89 5.76 4.68
N PHE A 167 -19.07 5.98 5.24
CA PHE A 167 -19.51 7.33 5.67
C PHE A 167 -18.52 7.96 6.67
N GLN A 168 -18.15 7.23 7.73
CA GLN A 168 -17.20 7.71 8.75
C GLN A 168 -15.81 7.98 8.17
N GLU A 169 -15.32 7.12 7.28
CA GLU A 169 -14.02 7.33 6.62
C GLU A 169 -14.04 8.61 5.78
N ARG A 170 -15.14 8.89 5.08
CA ARG A 170 -15.30 10.14 4.32
C ARG A 170 -15.34 11.37 5.23
N GLU A 171 -16.01 11.32 6.37
CA GLU A 171 -16.02 12.45 7.33
C GLU A 171 -14.61 12.75 7.85
N VAL A 172 -13.86 11.72 8.24
CA VAL A 172 -12.46 11.86 8.69
C VAL A 172 -11.57 12.41 7.58
N MET A 173 -11.73 11.92 6.35
CA MET A 173 -10.99 12.44 5.19
C MET A 173 -11.25 13.93 4.96
N VAL A 174 -12.50 14.38 5.01
CA VAL A 174 -12.86 15.80 4.84
C VAL A 174 -12.26 16.68 5.95
N GLN A 175 -12.11 16.15 7.16
CA GLN A 175 -11.51 16.89 8.28
C GLN A 175 -9.99 16.96 8.20
N MET A 176 -9.35 15.91 7.66
CA MET A 176 -7.90 15.73 7.77
C MET A 176 -7.13 16.00 6.47
N LEU A 177 -7.80 16.07 5.31
CA LEU A 177 -7.13 16.16 4.01
C LEU A 177 -7.52 17.42 3.25
N ASP A 178 -6.63 17.83 2.35
CA ASP A 178 -6.95 18.83 1.33
C ASP A 178 -8.04 18.26 0.38
N PRO A 179 -9.09 19.01 0.03
CA PRO A 179 -10.13 18.58 -0.92
C PRO A 179 -9.60 18.18 -2.31
N ALA A 180 -8.37 18.55 -2.67
CA ALA A 180 -7.71 18.15 -3.91
C ALA A 180 -7.12 16.72 -3.87
N VAL A 181 -7.08 16.07 -2.69
CA VAL A 181 -6.53 14.71 -2.56
C VAL A 181 -7.42 13.69 -3.27
N HIS A 182 -6.86 13.02 -4.27
CA HIS A 182 -7.57 11.98 -5.00
C HIS A 182 -7.64 10.66 -4.22
N VAL A 183 -8.80 10.00 -4.33
CA VAL A 183 -9.07 8.67 -3.81
C VAL A 183 -9.16 7.69 -4.96
N HIS A 184 -8.28 6.72 -4.96
CA HIS A 184 -8.17 5.66 -5.95
C HIS A 184 -8.67 4.35 -5.37
N CYS A 185 -9.73 3.79 -5.94
CA CYS A 185 -10.25 2.49 -5.54
C CYS A 185 -9.80 1.44 -6.55
N THR A 186 -9.20 0.36 -6.06
CA THR A 186 -8.60 -0.69 -6.89
C THR A 186 -9.16 -2.06 -6.48
N TRP A 187 -9.57 -2.85 -7.45
CA TRP A 187 -10.06 -4.21 -7.22
C TRP A 187 -9.73 -5.13 -8.38
N LEU A 188 -9.90 -6.43 -8.17
CA LEU A 188 -9.83 -7.42 -9.23
C LEU A 188 -11.25 -7.75 -9.70
N SER A 189 -11.45 -7.70 -11.00
CA SER A 189 -12.66 -8.21 -11.64
C SER A 189 -12.47 -9.64 -12.11
N SER A 190 -13.51 -10.46 -11.92
CA SER A 190 -13.59 -11.82 -12.46
C SER A 190 -13.65 -11.80 -13.99
N VAL A 191 -14.21 -10.73 -14.57
CA VAL A 191 -14.27 -10.48 -16.01
C VAL A 191 -13.07 -9.63 -16.44
N PRO A 192 -12.09 -10.18 -17.19
CA PRO A 192 -10.96 -9.39 -17.65
C PRO A 192 -11.41 -8.31 -18.63
N GLY A 193 -11.00 -7.08 -18.38
CA GLY A 193 -11.14 -5.98 -19.33
C GLY A 193 -9.97 -5.94 -20.33
N PRO A 194 -9.97 -4.96 -21.25
CA PRO A 194 -8.89 -4.79 -22.23
C PRO A 194 -7.51 -4.48 -21.60
N ARG A 195 -7.48 -4.11 -20.31
CA ARG A 195 -6.27 -3.84 -19.53
C ARG A 195 -5.97 -4.92 -18.47
N GLY A 196 -6.62 -6.08 -18.59
CA GLY A 196 -6.52 -7.17 -17.63
C GLY A 196 -7.63 -7.13 -16.56
N ARG A 197 -7.41 -7.84 -15.45
CA ARG A 197 -8.39 -7.98 -14.36
C ARG A 197 -8.36 -6.84 -13.35
N LEU A 198 -7.26 -6.08 -13.31
CA LEU A 198 -7.12 -4.94 -12.42
C LEU A 198 -8.04 -3.81 -12.87
N GLN A 199 -8.94 -3.40 -11.99
CA GLN A 199 -9.82 -2.26 -12.18
C GLN A 199 -9.38 -1.11 -11.27
N LEU A 200 -9.51 0.11 -11.79
CA LEU A 200 -9.17 1.33 -11.10
C LEU A 200 -10.28 2.36 -11.31
N TRP A 201 -10.82 2.87 -10.21
CA TRP A 201 -11.73 4.00 -10.19
C TRP A 201 -11.11 5.13 -9.37
N SER A 202 -11.42 6.39 -9.71
CA SER A 202 -10.88 7.55 -9.02
C SER A 202 -11.98 8.55 -8.73
N SER A 203 -11.98 9.09 -7.51
CA SER A 203 -12.77 10.27 -7.10
C SER A 203 -11.83 11.34 -6.59
N THR A 204 -12.23 12.59 -6.74
CA THR A 204 -11.87 13.67 -5.82
C THR A 204 -12.84 13.64 -4.64
#